data_AF-A0A5B7BUF0-F1
#
_entry.id   AF-A0A5B7BUF0-F1
#
_cell.length_a   1.000
_cell.length_b   1.000
_cell.length_c   1.000
_cell.angle_alpha   90.00
_cell.angle_beta   90.00
_cell.angle_gamma   90.00
#
_symmetry.space_group_name_H-M   'P 1'
#
loop_
_entity.id
_entity.type
_entity.pdbx_description
1 polymer ?
#
loop_
_entity_poly.entity_id
_entity_poly.type
_entity_poly.pdbx_seq_one_letter_code
_entity_poly.pdbx_strand_id
1 'polypeptide(L)'
;MGSNVTIHCKSKDDDLGIHVLQTNQSFEWSFKNNIWGTTRFYCYLNCNLGNTSFDVYRQGMCGGHCFWFVRPVGICLQVQNMRRYRSCCYKWPPRPSLHANGWEEELESRDIAKEYDDILPDC
;
A
#
# COMPACT_ATOMS: atom_id res chain seq x y z
N MET A 1 21.08 -3.80 -6.76
CA MET A 1 20.01 -4.81 -6.81
C MET A 1 18.69 -4.10 -7.07
N GLY A 2 18.26 -4.02 -8.33
CA GLY A 2 16.96 -3.44 -8.69
C GLY A 2 15.94 -4.55 -8.75
N SER A 3 15.05 -4.62 -7.77
CA SER A 3 13.91 -5.54 -7.81
C SER A 3 12.68 -4.73 -8.20
N ASN A 4 11.99 -5.16 -9.25
CA ASN A 4 10.74 -4.53 -9.66
C ASN A 4 9.68 -4.78 -8.57
N VAL A 5 8.89 -3.74 -8.29
CA VAL A 5 7.73 -3.83 -7.42
C VAL A 5 6.51 -3.65 -8.29
N THR A 6 5.69 -4.68 -8.40
CA THR A 6 4.38 -4.57 -9.03
C THR A 6 3.41 -4.04 -8.00
N ILE A 7 2.68 -2.97 -8.34
CA ILE A 7 1.66 -2.37 -7.51
C ILE A 7 0.33 -2.36 -8.26
N HIS A 8 -0.76 -2.69 -7.58
CA HIS A 8 -2.12 -2.51 -8.09
C HIS A 8 -2.92 -1.76 -7.03
N CYS A 9 -3.37 -0.57 -7.36
CA CYS A 9 -4.06 0.31 -6.43
C CYS A 9 -5.49 0.55 -6.89
N LYS A 10 -6.45 0.48 -5.98
CA LYS A 10 -7.86 0.78 -6.26
C LYS A 10 -8.58 1.31 -5.02
N SER A 11 -9.72 1.95 -5.25
CA SER A 11 -10.73 2.26 -4.24
C SER A 11 -11.93 1.33 -4.45
N LYS A 12 -13.07 1.64 -3.81
CA LYS A 12 -14.34 1.00 -4.12
C LYS A 12 -14.84 1.36 -5.53
N ASP A 13 -14.59 2.60 -5.95
CA ASP A 13 -15.24 3.21 -7.11
C ASP A 13 -14.28 3.42 -8.29
N ASP A 14 -12.96 3.41 -8.04
CA ASP A 14 -11.91 3.71 -9.02
C ASP A 14 -10.80 2.64 -9.00
N ASP A 15 -10.43 2.13 -10.17
CA ASP A 15 -9.23 1.29 -10.34
C ASP A 15 -8.11 2.13 -10.97
N LEU A 16 -6.96 2.24 -10.28
CA LEU A 16 -5.79 2.98 -10.76
C LEU A 16 -4.86 2.11 -11.61
N GLY A 17 -5.17 0.82 -11.73
CA GLY A 17 -4.46 -0.15 -12.54
C GLY A 17 -3.16 -0.67 -11.94
N ILE A 18 -2.50 -1.51 -12.72
CA ILE A 18 -1.23 -2.17 -12.37
C ILE A 18 -0.07 -1.32 -12.88
N HIS A 19 0.89 -1.05 -12.00
CA HIS A 19 2.14 -0.35 -12.32
C HIS A 19 3.33 -1.18 -11.87
N VAL A 20 4.42 -1.15 -12.65
CA VAL A 20 5.68 -1.80 -12.28
C VAL A 20 6.72 -0.72 -12.01
N LEU A 21 7.12 -0.59 -10.75
CA LEU A 21 8.09 0.40 -10.30
C LEU A 21 9.48 -0.22 -10.17
N GLN A 22 10.45 0.42 -10.81
CA GLN A 22 11.88 0.17 -10.58
C GLN A 22 12.41 1.02 -9.42
N THR A 23 13.64 0.75 -9.00
CA THR A 23 14.32 1.58 -8.00
C THR A 23 14.33 3.05 -8.44
N ASN A 24 13.96 3.96 -7.54
CA ASN A 24 13.82 5.41 -7.78
C ASN A 24 12.69 5.83 -8.72
N GLN A 25 11.80 4.92 -9.14
CA GLN A 25 10.54 5.30 -9.80
C GLN A 25 9.42 5.51 -8.78
N SER A 26 8.46 6.35 -9.16
CA SER A 26 7.29 6.68 -8.36
C SER A 26 6.03 6.59 -9.22
N PHE A 27 4.94 6.17 -8.59
CA PHE A 27 3.59 6.26 -9.11
C PHE A 27 2.82 7.27 -8.25
N GLU A 28 2.20 8.26 -8.90
CA GLU A 28 1.45 9.34 -8.24
C GLU A 28 0.07 9.47 -8.88
N TRP A 29 -0.94 9.72 -8.05
CA TRP A 29 -2.28 10.05 -8.47
C TRP A 29 -2.90 11.06 -7.50
N SER A 30 -3.98 11.72 -7.93
CA SER A 30 -4.74 12.65 -7.11
C SER A 30 -6.23 12.38 -7.25
N PHE A 31 -6.98 12.70 -6.20
CA PHE A 31 -8.43 12.50 -6.13
C PHE A 31 -9.03 13.52 -5.17
N LYS A 32 -10.36 13.57 -5.12
CA LYS A 32 -11.11 14.35 -4.13
C LYS A 32 -11.83 13.42 -3.17
N ASN A 33 -11.82 13.77 -1.89
CA ASN A 33 -12.60 13.04 -0.90
C ASN A 33 -14.09 13.13 -1.22
N ASN A 34 -14.80 12.04 -0.93
CA ASN A 34 -16.23 12.02 -0.97
C ASN A 34 -16.80 12.82 0.21
N ILE A 35 -18.06 13.26 0.06
CA ILE A 35 -18.73 14.10 1.05
C ILE A 35 -19.03 13.30 2.34
N TRP A 36 -19.10 11.97 2.25
CA TRP A 36 -19.46 11.08 3.36
C TRP A 36 -18.31 10.71 4.29
N GLY A 37 -17.08 11.16 4.03
CA GLY A 37 -15.96 10.88 4.93
C GLY A 37 -15.34 9.49 4.76
N THR A 38 -15.68 8.76 3.70
CA THR A 38 -15.39 7.31 3.56
C THR A 38 -14.39 6.99 2.45
N THR A 39 -13.72 8.00 1.87
CA THR A 39 -12.74 7.75 0.81
C THR A 39 -11.57 6.90 1.31
N ARG A 40 -11.34 5.80 0.61
CA ARG A 40 -10.32 4.80 0.92
C ARG A 40 -9.67 4.31 -0.37
N PHE A 41 -8.34 4.30 -0.40
CA PHE A 41 -7.56 3.61 -1.43
C PHE A 41 -6.66 2.58 -0.76
N TYR A 42 -6.55 1.42 -1.39
CA TYR A 42 -5.67 0.35 -0.98
C TYR A 42 -4.85 -0.13 -2.16
N CYS A 43 -3.66 -0.64 -1.86
CA CYS A 43 -2.79 -1.21 -2.87
C CYS A 43 -2.36 -2.61 -2.48
N TYR A 44 -2.28 -3.46 -3.48
CA TYR A 44 -1.53 -4.71 -3.45
C TYR A 44 -0.12 -4.45 -3.99
N LEU A 45 0.88 -4.97 -3.30
CA LEU A 45 2.28 -4.92 -3.66
C LEU A 45 2.82 -6.34 -3.79
N ASN A 46 3.58 -6.59 -4.84
CA ASN A 46 4.28 -7.84 -5.07
C ASN A 46 5.73 -7.56 -5.50
N CYS A 47 6.68 -8.13 -4.78
CA CYS A 47 8.10 -8.04 -5.11
C CYS A 47 8.89 -9.25 -4.61
N ASN A 48 10.21 -9.22 -4.82
CA ASN A 48 11.12 -10.27 -4.36
C ASN A 48 11.22 -10.42 -2.82
N LEU A 49 10.69 -9.47 -2.04
CA LEU A 49 10.67 -9.51 -0.57
C LEU A 49 9.39 -10.15 -0.03
N GLY A 50 8.29 -10.06 -0.77
CA GLY A 50 7.00 -10.54 -0.31
C GLY A 50 5.85 -9.97 -1.14
N ASN A 51 4.64 -10.33 -0.73
CA ASN A 51 3.43 -9.73 -1.25
C ASN A 51 2.53 -9.29 -0.09
N THR A 52 1.86 -8.15 -0.24
CA THR A 52 0.95 -7.65 0.79
C THR A 52 -0.04 -6.65 0.22
N SER A 53 -1.18 -6.52 0.90
CA SER A 53 -2.18 -5.51 0.64
C SER A 53 -2.31 -4.61 1.85
N PHE A 54 -2.42 -3.30 1.65
CA PHE A 54 -2.61 -2.35 2.74
C PHE A 54 -3.29 -1.07 2.24
N ASP A 55 -3.81 -0.27 3.18
CA ASP A 55 -4.42 1.00 2.87
C ASP A 55 -3.37 2.09 2.67
N VAL A 56 -3.28 2.60 1.44
CA VAL A 56 -2.42 3.73 1.09
C VAL A 56 -3.09 5.08 1.35
N TYR A 57 -4.41 5.08 1.50
CA TYR A 57 -5.17 6.25 1.92
C TYR A 57 -6.43 5.84 2.68
N ARG A 58 -6.63 6.45 3.85
CA ARG A 58 -7.94 6.63 4.48
C ARG A 58 -8.15 8.11 4.73
N GLN A 59 -9.37 8.60 4.56
CA GLN A 59 -9.68 9.99 4.84
C GLN A 59 -9.27 10.36 6.28
N GLY A 60 -8.42 11.38 6.41
CA GLY A 60 -7.84 11.81 7.69
C GLY A 60 -6.49 11.17 8.05
N MET A 61 -5.98 10.21 7.27
CA MET A 61 -4.70 9.56 7.54
C MET A 61 -3.47 10.45 7.26
N CYS A 62 -3.55 11.34 6.27
CA CYS A 62 -2.50 12.31 5.95
C CYS A 62 -3.08 13.70 5.66
N GLY A 63 -2.29 14.74 5.94
CA GLY A 63 -2.68 16.15 5.80
C GLY A 63 -2.59 16.70 4.36
N GLY A 64 -2.91 15.90 3.35
CA GLY A 64 -2.92 16.30 1.94
C GLY A 64 -2.17 15.34 1.04
N HIS A 65 -0.87 15.15 1.30
CA HIS A 65 -0.03 14.20 0.55
C HIS A 65 0.37 13.02 1.44
N CYS A 66 0.10 11.81 0.95
CA CYS A 66 0.52 10.56 1.57
C CYS A 66 1.75 10.04 0.81
N PHE A 67 2.94 10.17 1.39
CA PHE A 67 4.17 9.65 0.76
C PHE A 67 4.50 8.28 1.32
N TRP A 68 4.44 7.27 0.44
CA TRP A 68 4.77 5.89 0.75
C TRP A 68 6.07 5.45 0.07
N PHE A 69 6.90 4.73 0.80
CA PHE A 69 8.18 4.20 0.32
C PHE A 69 8.21 2.69 0.47
N VAL A 70 8.51 2.00 -0.63
CA VAL A 70 8.79 0.57 -0.60
C VAL A 70 10.27 0.37 -0.27
N ARG A 71 10.57 -0.25 0.86
CA ARG A 71 11.93 -0.45 1.37
C ARG A 71 12.20 -1.93 1.69
N PRO A 72 13.48 -2.33 1.81
CA PRO A 72 13.83 -3.69 2.25
C PRO A 72 13.19 -4.09 3.59
N VAL A 73 13.04 -3.13 4.50
CA VAL A 73 12.43 -3.34 5.82
C VAL A 73 10.91 -3.49 5.78
N GLY A 74 10.26 -3.00 4.73
CA GLY A 74 8.81 -2.87 4.70
C GLY A 74 8.30 -1.70 3.87
N ILE A 75 7.02 -1.40 4.05
CA ILE A 75 6.33 -0.29 3.39
C ILE A 75 6.17 0.84 4.36
N CYS A 76 6.70 2.02 4.03
CA CYS A 76 6.87 3.09 5.00
C CYS A 76 6.07 4.33 4.61
N LEU A 77 5.22 4.81 5.52
CA LEU A 77 4.54 6.11 5.42
C LEU A 77 5.43 7.20 5.98
N GLN A 78 5.63 8.28 5.23
CA GLN A 78 6.24 9.49 5.74
C GLN A 78 5.19 10.34 6.47
N VAL A 79 5.34 10.41 7.79
CA VAL A 79 4.48 11.20 8.68
C VAL A 79 5.20 12.51 9.01
N GLN A 80 4.50 13.63 8.82
CA GLN A 80 5.01 14.95 9.18
C GLN A 80 4.53 15.31 10.60
N ASN A 81 5.46 15.49 11.53
CA ASN A 81 5.15 15.89 12.90
C ASN A 81 5.89 17.18 13.26
N MET A 82 5.13 18.28 13.34
CA MET A 82 5.52 19.65 13.73
C MET A 82 6.65 20.28 12.88
N ARG A 83 7.84 19.66 12.79
CA ARG A 83 8.99 20.05 11.93
C ARG A 83 9.92 18.89 11.52
N ARG A 84 9.60 17.64 11.85
CA ARG A 84 10.41 16.45 11.48
C ARG A 84 9.60 15.49 10.63
N TYR A 85 10.24 14.94 9.61
CA TYR A 85 9.70 13.79 8.89
C TYR A 85 10.12 12.52 9.60
N ARG A 86 9.15 11.67 9.95
CA ARG A 86 9.39 10.28 10.39
C ARG A 86 8.87 9.35 9.31
N SER A 87 9.50 8.19 9.17
CA SER A 87 9.00 7.10 8.33
C SER A 87 8.56 5.95 9.22
N CYS A 88 7.28 5.62 9.18
CA CYS A 88 6.73 4.50 9.96
C CYS A 88 6.44 3.35 9.01
N CYS A 89 7.00 2.18 9.32
CA CYS A 89 7.10 1.07 8.37
C CYS A 89 6.30 -0.14 8.81
N TYR A 90 5.45 -0.64 7.91
CA TYR A 90 4.84 -1.96 8.00
C TYR A 90 5.84 -2.99 7.49
N LYS A 91 6.22 -3.95 8.34
CA LYS A 91 7.12 -5.03 7.93
C LYS A 91 6.48 -5.89 6.83
N TRP A 92 7.31 -6.41 5.94
CA TRP A 92 6.85 -7.41 4.98
C TRP A 92 6.31 -8.64 5.72
N PRO A 93 5.13 -9.15 5.35
CA PRO A 93 4.72 -10.46 5.84
C PRO A 93 5.70 -11.51 5.32
N PRO A 94 5.90 -12.62 6.06
CA PRO A 94 6.67 -13.74 5.55
C PRO A 94 6.03 -14.23 4.24
N ARG A 95 6.86 -14.54 3.25
CA ARG A 95 6.38 -15.10 1.98
C ARG A 95 5.60 -16.38 2.25
N PRO A 96 4.32 -16.48 1.85
CA PRO A 96 3.62 -17.75 1.85
C PRO A 96 4.37 -18.74 0.95
N SER A 97 4.42 -20.01 1.33
CA SER A 97 4.83 -21.06 0.38
C SER A 97 3.84 -21.07 -0.78
N LEU A 98 4.34 -20.79 -1.98
CA LEU A 98 3.58 -20.74 -3.23
C LEU A 98 2.65 -21.95 -3.36
N HIS A 99 1.33 -21.74 -3.25
CA HIS A 99 0.36 -22.63 -3.86
C HIS A 99 0.09 -22.15 -5.29
N ALA A 100 0.01 -23.10 -6.22
CA ALA A 100 0.17 -22.94 -7.66
C ALA A 100 -1.06 -22.41 -8.40
N ASN A 101 -1.74 -21.42 -7.81
CA ASN A 101 -2.94 -20.82 -8.38
C ASN A 101 -2.63 -19.34 -8.49
N GLY A 102 -2.71 -18.77 -9.70
CA GLY A 102 -2.24 -17.42 -9.98
C GLY A 102 -2.67 -16.38 -8.94
N TRP A 103 -1.70 -15.52 -8.59
CA TRP A 103 -1.75 -14.27 -7.85
C TRP A 103 -2.90 -13.29 -8.14
N GLU A 104 -3.89 -13.61 -8.98
CA GLU A 104 -5.10 -12.81 -9.24
C GLU A 104 -6.29 -13.29 -8.39
N GLU A 105 -6.50 -14.60 -8.24
CA GLU A 105 -7.60 -15.18 -7.43
C GLU A 105 -7.37 -15.03 -5.91
N GLU A 106 -6.10 -14.93 -5.50
CA GLU A 106 -5.72 -14.63 -4.11
C GLU A 106 -5.98 -13.16 -3.72
N LEU A 107 -6.17 -12.26 -4.70
CA LEU A 107 -6.38 -10.81 -4.47
C LEU A 107 -7.80 -10.50 -4.05
N GLU A 108 -8.80 -11.10 -4.70
CA GLU A 108 -10.21 -10.90 -4.33
C GLU A 108 -10.53 -11.51 -2.97
N SER A 109 -9.91 -12.64 -2.63
CA SER A 109 -10.08 -13.29 -1.32
C SER A 109 -9.37 -12.54 -0.19
N ARG A 110 -8.22 -11.89 -0.43
CA ARG A 110 -7.55 -11.03 0.57
C ARG A 110 -8.19 -9.65 0.71
N ASP A 111 -8.89 -9.15 -0.31
CA ASP A 111 -9.74 -7.96 -0.20
C ASP A 111 -10.90 -8.19 0.81
N ILE A 112 -11.40 -9.43 0.93
CA ILE A 112 -12.40 -9.84 1.93
C ILE A 112 -11.78 -10.02 3.33
N ALA A 113 -10.50 -10.39 3.43
CA ALA A 113 -9.81 -10.64 4.70
C ALA A 113 -9.29 -9.37 5.42
N LYS A 114 -9.50 -8.17 4.88
CA LYS A 114 -9.01 -6.87 5.42
C LYS A 114 -9.68 -6.39 6.72
N GLU A 115 -10.34 -7.27 7.47
CA GLU A 115 -10.95 -6.93 8.76
C GLU A 115 -10.01 -7.15 9.95
N TYR A 116 -8.85 -7.79 9.76
CA TYR A 116 -7.95 -8.16 10.87
C TYR A 116 -6.48 -7.83 10.59
N ASP A 117 -6.13 -6.54 10.64
CA ASP A 117 -4.86 -5.99 11.16
C ASP A 117 -4.77 -4.47 10.86
N ASP A 118 -5.70 -3.70 11.44
CA ASP A 118 -5.67 -2.23 11.45
C ASP A 118 -4.69 -1.72 12.55
N ILE A 119 -3.46 -2.24 12.59
CA ILE A 119 -2.40 -1.63 13.42
C ILE A 119 -1.77 -0.53 12.57
N LEU A 120 -2.19 0.72 12.81
CA LEU A 120 -1.43 1.90 12.38
C LEU A 120 0.06 1.66 12.69
N PRO A 121 0.97 2.01 11.78
CA PRO A 121 2.36 1.66 11.98
C PRO A 121 2.83 2.39 13.25
N ASP A 122 3.28 1.66 14.27
CA ASP A 122 3.73 2.26 15.52
C ASP A 122 4.81 3.31 15.22
N CYS A 123 4.43 4.58 15.37
CA CYS A 123 5.25 5.79 15.35
C CYS A 123 5.27 6.40 16.76
#